data_AF-A0A6G6Y7B1-F1
#
_entry.id   AF-A0A6G6Y7B1-F1
#
_cell.length_a   1.000
_cell.length_b   1.000
_cell.length_c   1.000
_cell.angle_alpha   90.00
_cell.angle_beta   90.00
_cell.angle_gamma   90.00
#
_symmetry.space_group_name_H-M   'P 1'
#
loop_
_entity.id
_entity.type
_entity.pdbx_description
1 polymer ?
#
loop_
_entity_poly.entity_id
_entity_poly.type
_entity_poly.pdbx_seq_one_letter_code
_entity_poly.pdbx_strand_id
1 'polypeptide(L)'
;MQPSTRDVRSCADRLYAAAAALLAAALLLLVPGTAAAQPAEPCTEARADRVTITRLAERLGDYEGRCVAITGIVAGSIVYADQEAIYTGMLPRSEFGDANPRRVGLRPPYPRPGIDTPPEPGFRRATVTGRVHDCGLDWGVEELEGGGMLISMGSGYCHYNRGAVMGVTSVRYAERLILPRRIGPEAARRIGNIVPAPDDWQYRAIFEPVAAEYRAVLESGDVDRFAEMHGLEGADPKDWSRNDDYADLIWMLSAVFADSGGLADLRRGRLGEPVFFLERDGEGAEEPPSMVIACFFPPDFENDKWPISTADIGSLSWRPYACIVIDYFVRAGDRDAAPSWSIITPVDLFGFVEP
;
A
#
# COMPACT_ATOMS: atom_id res chain seq x y z
N MET A 1 -46.69 33.39 -73.82
CA MET A 1 -45.97 32.10 -73.71
C MET A 1 -45.08 32.16 -72.48
N GLN A 2 -45.50 31.56 -71.37
CA GLN A 2 -44.68 31.43 -70.16
C GLN A 2 -44.02 30.04 -70.18
N PRO A 3 -42.69 29.93 -70.01
CA PRO A 3 -42.01 28.65 -69.98
C PRO A 3 -42.38 27.87 -68.71
N SER A 4 -42.70 26.60 -68.91
CA SER A 4 -43.04 25.61 -67.89
C SER A 4 -41.90 25.46 -66.88
N THR A 5 -42.17 25.79 -65.62
CA THR A 5 -41.23 25.70 -64.49
C THR A 5 -41.01 24.29 -63.96
N ARG A 6 -41.51 23.25 -64.66
CA ARG A 6 -41.45 21.85 -64.19
C ARG A 6 -40.12 21.12 -64.45
N ASP A 7 -39.28 21.58 -65.39
CA ASP A 7 -38.06 20.84 -65.75
C ASP A 7 -36.81 21.18 -64.91
N VAL A 8 -36.79 22.31 -64.20
CA VAL A 8 -35.57 22.74 -63.49
C VAL A 8 -35.35 21.98 -62.17
N ARG A 9 -36.42 21.49 -61.53
CA ARG A 9 -36.32 20.77 -60.24
C ARG A 9 -35.73 19.37 -60.38
N SER A 10 -35.98 18.68 -61.51
CA SER A 10 -35.54 17.29 -61.72
C SER A 10 -34.01 17.14 -61.88
N CYS A 11 -33.33 18.15 -62.45
CA CYS A 11 -31.87 18.12 -62.58
C CYS A 11 -31.16 18.44 -61.26
N ALA A 12 -31.70 19.35 -60.44
CA ALA A 12 -31.10 19.70 -59.16
C ALA A 12 -31.10 18.50 -58.20
N ASP A 13 -32.21 17.78 -58.08
CA ASP A 13 -32.35 16.66 -57.15
C ASP A 13 -31.39 15.49 -57.48
N ARG A 14 -31.09 15.26 -58.76
CA ARG A 14 -30.12 14.24 -59.19
C ARG A 14 -28.67 14.61 -58.89
N LEU A 15 -28.33 15.91 -58.99
CA LEU A 15 -27.00 16.40 -58.63
C LEU A 15 -26.76 16.35 -57.11
N TYR A 16 -27.77 16.68 -56.30
CA TYR A 16 -27.67 16.57 -54.84
C TYR A 16 -27.55 15.11 -54.38
N ALA A 17 -28.29 14.17 -54.98
CA ALA A 17 -28.17 12.75 -54.66
C ALA A 17 -26.78 12.18 -54.99
N ALA A 18 -26.20 12.56 -56.13
CA ALA A 18 -24.86 12.13 -56.53
C ALA A 18 -23.77 12.75 -55.62
N ALA A 19 -23.90 14.03 -55.27
CA ALA A 19 -22.98 14.70 -54.36
C ALA A 19 -23.03 14.11 -52.93
N ALA A 20 -24.22 13.80 -52.43
CA ALA A 20 -24.40 13.16 -51.12
C ALA A 20 -23.80 11.74 -51.08
N ALA A 21 -23.96 10.95 -52.15
CA ALA A 21 -23.37 9.62 -52.26
C ALA A 21 -21.83 9.67 -52.31
N LEU A 22 -21.25 10.65 -53.03
CA LEU A 22 -19.80 10.87 -53.07
C LEU A 22 -19.25 11.34 -51.72
N LEU A 23 -19.98 12.20 -50.99
CA LEU A 23 -19.58 12.63 -49.65
C LEU A 23 -19.62 11.47 -48.65
N ALA A 24 -20.67 10.63 -48.70
CA ALA A 24 -20.79 9.46 -47.84
C ALA A 24 -19.69 8.42 -48.13
N ALA A 25 -19.34 8.21 -49.41
CA ALA A 25 -18.23 7.33 -49.79
C ALA A 25 -16.86 7.88 -49.36
N ALA A 26 -16.65 9.20 -49.44
CA ALA A 26 -15.43 9.83 -48.96
C ALA A 26 -15.29 9.76 -47.42
N LEU A 27 -16.41 9.89 -46.69
CA LEU A 27 -16.45 9.71 -45.23
C LEU A 27 -16.15 8.27 -44.80
N LEU A 28 -16.54 7.26 -45.59
CA LEU A 28 -16.22 5.85 -45.33
C LEU A 28 -14.75 5.50 -45.59
N LEU A 29 -14.08 6.21 -46.50
CA LEU A 29 -12.64 6.03 -46.79
C LEU A 29 -11.73 6.77 -45.80
N LEU A 30 -12.29 7.68 -44.99
CA LEU A 30 -11.59 8.42 -43.95
C LEU A 30 -11.73 7.78 -42.57
N VAL A 31 -12.38 6.61 -42.43
CA VAL A 31 -12.26 5.81 -41.21
C VAL A 31 -10.81 5.33 -41.18
N PRO A 32 -9.94 5.89 -40.31
CA PRO A 32 -8.59 5.36 -40.18
C PRO A 32 -8.78 3.90 -39.80
N GLY A 33 -8.33 2.99 -40.66
CA GLY A 33 -8.35 1.57 -40.36
C GLY A 33 -7.74 1.44 -38.98
N THR A 34 -8.55 1.07 -38.00
CA THR A 34 -8.11 0.81 -36.64
C THR A 34 -7.12 -0.33 -36.78
N ALA A 35 -5.84 0.02 -36.90
CA ALA A 35 -4.77 -0.93 -36.96
C ALA A 35 -4.95 -1.78 -35.72
N ALA A 36 -5.41 -3.01 -35.91
CA ALA A 36 -5.70 -3.92 -34.81
C ALA A 36 -4.43 -3.92 -33.96
N ALA A 37 -4.54 -3.40 -32.74
CA ALA A 37 -3.41 -3.24 -31.85
C ALA A 37 -2.73 -4.61 -31.79
N GLN A 38 -1.49 -4.69 -32.28
CA GLN A 38 -0.78 -5.95 -32.25
C GLN A 38 -0.74 -6.40 -30.80
N PRO A 39 -1.08 -7.67 -30.51
CA PRO A 39 -1.08 -8.16 -29.14
C PRO A 39 0.32 -7.90 -28.57
N ALA A 40 0.37 -7.20 -27.43
CA ALA A 40 1.62 -6.88 -26.77
C ALA A 40 2.43 -8.16 -26.59
N GLU A 41 3.71 -8.14 -26.96
CA GLU A 41 4.55 -9.32 -26.84
C GLU A 41 4.53 -9.90 -25.42
N PRO A 42 4.61 -11.22 -25.22
CA PRO A 42 4.60 -11.78 -23.87
C PRO A 42 5.84 -11.33 -23.08
N CYS A 43 5.62 -10.81 -21.87
CA CYS A 43 6.70 -10.40 -20.98
C CYS A 43 7.30 -11.63 -20.27
N THR A 44 8.53 -11.99 -20.63
CA THR A 44 9.26 -13.16 -20.10
C THR A 44 10.65 -12.76 -19.62
N GLU A 45 11.26 -13.55 -18.73
CA GLU A 45 12.60 -13.28 -18.18
C GLU A 45 13.66 -13.14 -19.30
N ALA A 46 13.52 -13.87 -20.41
CA ALA A 46 14.44 -13.82 -21.54
C ALA A 46 14.35 -12.52 -22.36
N ARG A 47 13.23 -11.78 -22.27
CA ARG A 47 12.97 -10.54 -23.01
C ARG A 47 12.96 -9.30 -22.12
N ALA A 48 13.06 -9.48 -20.81
CA ALA A 48 12.96 -8.41 -19.85
C ALA A 48 14.24 -7.59 -19.78
N ASP A 49 14.11 -6.26 -19.84
CA ASP A 49 15.23 -5.37 -19.58
C ASP A 49 15.62 -5.46 -18.10
N ARG A 50 16.92 -5.66 -17.83
CA ARG A 50 17.41 -5.66 -16.45
C ARG A 50 17.64 -4.24 -15.97
N VAL A 51 16.97 -3.87 -14.89
CA VAL A 51 16.99 -2.53 -14.31
C VAL A 51 17.06 -2.62 -12.78
N THR A 52 17.71 -1.65 -12.15
CA THR A 52 17.72 -1.52 -10.69
C THR A 52 16.45 -0.80 -10.22
N ILE A 53 16.01 -1.08 -9.00
CA ILE A 53 14.82 -0.43 -8.42
C ILE A 53 14.98 1.09 -8.40
N THR A 54 16.14 1.60 -7.98
CA THR A 54 16.45 3.04 -7.99
C THR A 54 16.31 3.65 -9.38
N ARG A 55 16.91 3.02 -10.39
CA ARG A 55 16.82 3.52 -11.77
C ARG A 55 15.40 3.44 -12.33
N LEU A 56 14.65 2.42 -11.96
CA LEU A 56 13.25 2.28 -12.36
C LEU A 56 12.44 3.46 -11.81
N ALA A 57 12.60 3.78 -10.52
CA ALA A 57 11.85 4.85 -9.89
C ALA A 57 12.25 6.24 -10.41
N GLU A 58 13.56 6.50 -10.60
CA GLU A 58 14.07 7.77 -11.15
C GLU A 58 13.62 8.05 -12.59
N ARG A 59 13.33 6.99 -13.37
CA ARG A 59 13.02 7.07 -14.79
C ARG A 59 11.73 6.34 -15.14
N LEU A 60 10.74 6.38 -14.25
CA LEU A 60 9.52 5.59 -14.35
C LEU A 60 8.82 5.73 -15.71
N GLY A 61 8.71 6.96 -16.23
CA GLY A 61 8.11 7.22 -17.55
C GLY A 61 8.81 6.53 -18.72
N ASP A 62 10.12 6.25 -18.63
CA ASP A 62 10.87 5.53 -19.68
C ASP A 62 10.60 4.02 -19.66
N TYR A 63 10.06 3.51 -18.56
CA TYR A 63 9.81 2.10 -18.31
C TYR A 63 8.33 1.73 -18.33
N GLU A 64 7.41 2.70 -18.29
CA GLU A 64 5.97 2.48 -18.31
C GLU A 64 5.54 1.51 -19.42
N GLY A 65 4.79 0.47 -19.04
CA GLY A 65 4.34 -0.60 -19.92
C GLY A 65 5.43 -1.56 -20.41
N ARG A 66 6.72 -1.29 -20.17
CA ARG A 66 7.84 -2.13 -20.64
C ARG A 66 8.01 -3.37 -19.76
N CYS A 67 8.51 -4.43 -20.38
CA CYS A 67 8.86 -5.67 -19.67
C CYS A 67 10.24 -5.52 -19.03
N VAL A 68 10.31 -5.59 -17.70
CA VAL A 68 11.54 -5.42 -16.94
C VAL A 68 11.75 -6.55 -15.95
N ALA A 69 13.00 -6.76 -15.58
CA ALA A 69 13.41 -7.62 -14.48
C ALA A 69 14.19 -6.79 -13.46
N ILE A 70 13.71 -6.77 -12.22
CA ILE A 70 14.35 -6.13 -11.07
C ILE A 70 14.81 -7.18 -10.07
N THR A 71 15.90 -6.90 -9.36
CA THR A 71 16.37 -7.74 -8.25
C THR A 71 16.36 -6.93 -6.97
N GLY A 72 15.85 -7.51 -5.89
CA GLY A 72 15.77 -6.86 -4.58
C GLY A 72 15.41 -7.81 -3.46
N ILE A 73 15.02 -7.25 -2.32
CA ILE A 73 14.47 -7.96 -1.17
C ILE A 73 12.95 -7.91 -1.28
N VAL A 74 12.30 -9.06 -1.42
CA VAL A 74 10.84 -9.17 -1.42
C VAL A 74 10.34 -9.40 0.00
N ALA A 75 9.31 -8.65 0.38
CA ALA A 75 8.49 -8.87 1.57
C ALA A 75 7.04 -8.50 1.25
N GLY A 76 6.16 -9.50 1.29
CA GLY A 76 4.76 -9.34 0.89
C GLY A 76 4.63 -8.91 -0.58
N SER A 77 3.93 -7.81 -0.81
CA SER A 77 3.69 -7.21 -2.13
C SER A 77 4.69 -6.09 -2.49
N ILE A 78 5.85 -6.02 -1.82
CA ILE A 78 6.84 -4.96 -2.06
C ILE A 78 8.21 -5.58 -2.34
N VAL A 79 8.92 -5.01 -3.32
CA VAL A 79 10.35 -5.27 -3.57
C VAL A 79 11.17 -4.05 -3.16
N TYR A 80 12.08 -4.25 -2.21
CA TYR A 80 13.01 -3.26 -1.71
C TYR A 80 14.36 -3.37 -2.43
N ALA A 81 15.00 -2.23 -2.71
CA ALA A 81 16.33 -2.20 -3.32
C ALA A 81 17.38 -2.90 -2.45
N ASP A 82 17.26 -2.74 -1.13
CA ASP A 82 18.16 -3.26 -0.12
C ASP A 82 17.50 -3.19 1.27
N GLN A 83 18.26 -3.52 2.31
CA GLN A 83 17.75 -3.55 3.67
C GLN A 83 17.37 -2.16 4.21
N GLU A 84 18.13 -1.11 3.87
CA GLU A 84 17.83 0.23 4.39
C GLU A 84 16.51 0.75 3.84
N ALA A 85 16.19 0.39 2.60
CA ALA A 85 14.92 0.74 1.97
C ALA A 85 13.68 0.22 2.73
N ILE A 86 13.84 -0.79 3.59
CA ILE A 86 12.77 -1.31 4.47
C ILE A 86 12.47 -0.32 5.60
N TYR A 87 13.50 0.38 6.08
CA TYR A 87 13.41 1.34 7.20
C TYR A 87 13.00 2.74 6.73
N THR A 88 13.32 3.09 5.49
CA THR A 88 12.89 4.35 4.91
C THR A 88 11.38 4.37 4.79
N GLY A 89 10.76 5.45 5.28
CA GLY A 89 9.32 5.56 5.36
C GLY A 89 8.62 5.48 4.02
N MET A 90 7.30 5.38 4.10
CA MET A 90 6.48 5.94 3.04
C MET A 90 6.73 7.45 3.06
N LEU A 91 7.41 7.98 2.03
CA LEU A 91 7.74 9.41 1.92
C LEU A 91 6.49 10.29 2.18
N PRO A 92 6.66 11.56 2.58
CA PRO A 92 5.64 12.34 3.28
C PRO A 92 4.28 12.33 2.61
N ARG A 93 3.23 12.17 3.42
CA ARG A 93 1.82 12.46 3.08
C ARG A 93 1.54 13.95 2.83
N SER A 94 2.51 14.77 2.39
CA SER A 94 2.19 16.13 1.94
C SER A 94 1.59 16.06 0.54
N GLU A 95 0.32 15.65 0.46
CA GLU A 95 -0.54 15.75 -0.72
C GLU A 95 0.13 15.31 -2.03
N PHE A 96 0.61 14.07 -2.00
CA PHE A 96 1.00 13.27 -3.15
C PHE A 96 2.35 13.54 -3.89
N GLY A 97 3.47 13.78 -3.22
CA GLY A 97 4.82 13.69 -3.82
C GLY A 97 5.80 13.11 -2.80
N ASP A 98 6.70 12.16 -3.06
CA ASP A 98 7.27 11.62 -4.29
C ASP A 98 7.29 10.07 -4.24
N ALA A 99 7.53 9.41 -5.37
CA ALA A 99 7.77 7.96 -5.39
C ALA A 99 8.96 7.60 -4.48
N ASN A 100 8.81 6.63 -3.57
CA ASN A 100 9.97 6.12 -2.83
C ASN A 100 10.91 5.43 -3.81
N PRO A 101 12.14 5.96 -4.02
CA PRO A 101 12.99 5.51 -5.12
C PRO A 101 13.57 4.11 -4.89
N ARG A 102 13.42 3.55 -3.69
CA ARG A 102 14.05 2.29 -3.29
C ARG A 102 13.05 1.15 -3.12
N ARG A 103 11.80 1.32 -3.58
CA ARG A 103 10.79 0.25 -3.56
C ARG A 103 9.90 0.22 -4.80
N VAL A 104 9.36 -0.96 -5.06
CA VAL A 104 8.39 -1.22 -6.14
C VAL A 104 7.26 -2.06 -5.58
N GLY A 105 6.02 -1.63 -5.80
CA GLY A 105 4.84 -2.44 -5.47
C GLY A 105 4.65 -3.59 -6.46
N LEU A 106 4.07 -4.69 -5.99
CA LEU A 106 3.68 -5.83 -6.82
C LEU A 106 2.15 -5.84 -6.93
N ARG A 107 1.64 -5.77 -8.17
CA ARG A 107 0.19 -5.70 -8.42
C ARG A 107 -0.46 -7.09 -8.27
N PRO A 108 -1.68 -7.16 -7.69
CA PRO A 108 -2.53 -8.34 -7.75
C PRO A 108 -2.68 -8.94 -9.17
N PRO A 109 -2.90 -10.26 -9.31
CA PRO A 109 -3.13 -11.25 -8.24
C PRO A 109 -1.80 -11.86 -7.78
N TYR A 110 -1.04 -11.14 -6.96
CA TYR A 110 0.09 -11.66 -6.24
C TYR A 110 -0.34 -11.93 -4.80
N PRO A 111 -0.16 -13.14 -4.29
CA PRO A 111 0.40 -14.30 -5.00
C PRO A 111 -0.67 -15.06 -5.83
N ARG A 112 -0.31 -15.54 -7.03
CA ARG A 112 -1.03 -16.64 -7.67
C ARG A 112 -0.71 -17.94 -6.93
N PRO A 113 -1.72 -18.68 -6.43
CA PRO A 113 -1.50 -19.98 -5.82
C PRO A 113 -0.67 -20.89 -6.73
N GLY A 114 0.49 -21.33 -6.25
CA GLY A 114 1.38 -22.27 -6.95
C GLY A 114 2.53 -21.69 -7.79
N ILE A 115 2.57 -20.37 -8.04
CA ILE A 115 3.69 -19.73 -8.78
C ILE A 115 4.42 -18.69 -7.92
N ASP A 116 3.70 -18.02 -7.02
CA ASP A 116 4.09 -16.70 -6.53
C ASP A 116 4.12 -16.58 -5.00
N THR A 117 3.50 -17.49 -4.24
CA THR A 117 3.56 -17.45 -2.76
C THR A 117 4.91 -18.02 -2.30
N PRO A 118 5.76 -17.26 -1.59
CA PRO A 118 6.91 -17.88 -0.94
C PRO A 118 6.38 -18.91 0.07
N PRO A 119 7.02 -20.09 0.20
CA PRO A 119 6.52 -21.17 1.05
C PRO A 119 6.48 -20.80 2.53
N GLU A 120 7.15 -19.70 2.92
CA GLU A 120 7.25 -19.22 4.29
C GLU A 120 7.28 -17.68 4.30
N PRO A 121 6.64 -17.03 5.29
CA PRO A 121 6.79 -15.61 5.57
C PRO A 121 8.25 -15.21 5.80
N GLY A 122 8.61 -13.97 5.46
CA GLY A 122 9.95 -13.42 5.69
C GLY A 122 10.57 -12.69 4.50
N PHE A 123 11.72 -12.06 4.74
CA PHE A 123 12.53 -11.44 3.69
C PHE A 123 13.19 -12.48 2.78
N ARG A 124 13.12 -12.27 1.47
CA ARG A 124 13.82 -13.10 0.47
C ARG A 124 14.48 -12.25 -0.58
N ARG A 125 15.67 -12.65 -1.03
CA ARG A 125 16.21 -12.08 -2.27
C ARG A 125 15.46 -12.69 -3.44
N ALA A 126 14.96 -11.87 -4.37
CA ALA A 126 14.30 -12.37 -5.56
C ALA A 126 14.61 -11.52 -6.79
N THR A 127 14.49 -12.14 -7.96
CA THR A 127 14.35 -11.42 -9.24
C THR A 127 12.89 -11.46 -9.65
N VAL A 128 12.28 -10.30 -9.82
CA VAL A 128 10.88 -10.14 -10.23
C VAL A 128 10.87 -9.66 -11.67
N THR A 129 10.17 -10.38 -12.54
CA THR A 129 9.93 -9.98 -13.92
C THR A 129 8.48 -9.58 -14.08
N GLY A 130 8.22 -8.49 -14.80
CA GLY A 130 6.87 -8.01 -15.03
C GLY A 130 6.83 -6.77 -15.90
N ARG A 131 5.62 -6.28 -16.14
CA ARG A 131 5.41 -4.98 -16.79
C ARG A 131 5.34 -3.89 -15.73
N VAL A 132 6.01 -2.79 -16.00
CA VAL A 132 6.01 -1.62 -15.11
C VAL A 132 4.75 -0.81 -15.36
N HIS A 133 4.18 -0.31 -14.29
CA HIS A 133 3.10 0.66 -14.27
C HIS A 133 3.46 1.77 -13.28
N ASP A 134 2.85 2.95 -13.47
CA ASP A 134 2.90 4.05 -12.52
C ASP A 134 1.59 4.09 -11.74
N CYS A 135 1.69 3.97 -10.41
CA CYS A 135 0.54 4.15 -9.53
C CYS A 135 -0.18 5.47 -9.79
N GLY A 136 0.52 6.54 -10.21
CA GLY A 136 -0.09 7.83 -10.56
C GLY A 136 -0.96 7.81 -11.83
N LEU A 137 -0.73 6.86 -12.74
CA LEU A 137 -1.47 6.69 -13.99
C LEU A 137 -2.54 5.58 -13.89
N ASP A 138 -2.34 4.60 -13.00
CA ASP A 138 -3.32 3.53 -12.72
C ASP A 138 -4.57 4.06 -11.96
N TRP A 139 -4.55 5.31 -11.49
CA TRP A 139 -5.76 6.10 -11.15
C TRP A 139 -6.45 6.59 -12.42
N GLY A 140 -6.89 5.66 -13.25
CA GLY A 140 -7.60 5.95 -14.49
C GLY A 140 -9.09 6.14 -14.24
N VAL A 141 -9.63 7.26 -14.70
CA VAL A 141 -11.04 7.33 -15.06
C VAL A 141 -11.18 6.67 -16.42
N GLU A 142 -11.65 5.43 -16.46
CA GLU A 142 -12.03 4.82 -17.74
C GLU A 142 -13.44 5.31 -18.11
N GLU A 143 -13.53 6.02 -19.24
CA GLU A 143 -14.82 6.27 -19.89
C GLU A 143 -15.31 4.94 -20.47
N LEU A 144 -16.36 4.38 -19.86
CA LEU A 144 -17.01 3.19 -20.38
C LEU A 144 -17.65 3.51 -21.73
N GLU A 145 -17.59 2.57 -22.67
CA GLU A 145 -18.38 2.63 -23.91
C GLU A 145 -19.87 2.77 -23.55
N GLY A 146 -20.39 4.01 -23.54
CA GLY A 146 -21.72 4.35 -23.03
C GLY A 146 -21.81 5.64 -22.20
N GLY A 147 -20.69 6.34 -21.95
CA GLY A 147 -20.68 7.61 -21.23
C GLY A 147 -20.77 7.46 -19.70
N GLY A 148 -20.49 6.25 -19.19
CA GLY A 148 -20.32 5.99 -17.76
C GLY A 148 -18.87 6.21 -17.34
N MET A 149 -18.67 6.70 -16.12
CA MET A 149 -17.35 6.88 -15.53
C MET A 149 -17.04 5.67 -14.63
N LEU A 150 -16.01 4.87 -14.95
CA LEU A 150 -15.48 3.89 -14.01
C LEU A 150 -14.31 4.53 -13.25
N ILE A 151 -14.51 4.78 -11.95
CA ILE A 151 -13.41 5.15 -11.06
C ILE A 151 -12.75 3.84 -10.62
N SER A 152 -11.60 3.52 -11.21
CA SER A 152 -10.74 2.47 -10.65
C SER A 152 -10.05 3.06 -9.42
N MET A 153 -10.52 2.68 -8.22
CA MET A 153 -9.77 3.00 -7.01
C MET A 153 -8.55 2.07 -6.97
N GLY A 154 -7.35 2.64 -7.01
CA GLY A 154 -6.13 1.87 -6.78
C GLY A 154 -6.23 1.13 -5.45
N SER A 155 -6.12 -0.20 -5.49
CA SER A 155 -6.07 -1.06 -4.32
C SER A 155 -4.62 -1.46 -4.00
N GLY A 156 -4.38 -1.96 -2.78
CA GLY A 156 -3.05 -2.44 -2.37
C GLY A 156 -1.99 -1.34 -2.31
N TYR A 157 -0.78 -1.61 -2.83
CA TYR A 157 0.35 -0.69 -2.76
C TYR A 157 0.01 0.73 -3.26
N CYS A 158 -0.65 0.84 -4.41
CA CYS A 158 -0.98 2.15 -5.01
C CYS A 158 -2.04 2.94 -4.23
N HIS A 159 -2.79 2.30 -3.32
CA HIS A 159 -3.72 3.00 -2.44
C HIS A 159 -2.99 3.94 -1.46
N TYR A 160 -1.82 3.52 -1.00
CA TYR A 160 -1.03 4.23 0.01
C TYR A 160 0.26 4.85 -0.57
N ASN A 161 0.58 4.59 -1.84
CA ASN A 161 1.87 4.95 -2.44
C ASN A 161 1.74 5.47 -3.87
N ARG A 162 2.68 6.33 -4.28
CA ARG A 162 2.93 6.68 -5.68
C ARG A 162 4.18 5.98 -6.22
N GLY A 163 4.36 6.02 -7.53
CA GLY A 163 5.54 5.49 -8.22
C GLY A 163 5.34 4.10 -8.81
N ALA A 164 6.45 3.39 -8.98
CA ALA A 164 6.47 2.16 -9.75
C ALA A 164 5.70 1.02 -9.05
N VAL A 165 4.81 0.38 -9.80
CA VAL A 165 4.20 -0.92 -9.49
C VAL A 165 4.45 -1.87 -10.65
N MET A 166 4.56 -3.17 -10.38
CA MET A 166 4.79 -4.18 -11.40
C MET A 166 3.64 -5.18 -11.50
N GLY A 167 3.10 -5.34 -12.71
CA GLY A 167 2.28 -6.48 -13.11
C GLY A 167 3.18 -7.70 -13.28
N VAL A 168 3.27 -8.52 -12.24
CA VAL A 168 4.23 -9.62 -12.13
C VAL A 168 3.90 -10.74 -13.13
N THR A 169 4.89 -11.13 -13.93
CA THR A 169 4.80 -12.32 -14.80
C THR A 169 5.52 -13.52 -14.20
N SER A 170 6.67 -13.31 -13.53
CA SER A 170 7.39 -14.35 -12.81
C SER A 170 8.20 -13.81 -11.64
N VAL A 171 8.39 -14.66 -10.62
CA VAL A 171 9.31 -14.40 -9.50
C VAL A 171 10.27 -15.56 -9.35
N ARG A 172 11.56 -15.26 -9.36
CA ARG A 172 12.62 -16.21 -9.07
C ARG A 172 13.23 -15.89 -7.72
N TYR A 173 12.76 -16.60 -6.70
CA TYR A 173 13.33 -16.56 -5.36
C TYR A 173 14.72 -17.17 -5.35
N ALA A 174 15.65 -16.50 -4.65
CA ALA A 174 16.95 -17.04 -4.32
C ALA A 174 16.90 -17.54 -2.86
N GLU A 175 17.61 -16.87 -1.96
CA GLU A 175 17.76 -17.26 -0.57
C GLU A 175 16.78 -16.51 0.36
N ARG A 176 16.37 -17.19 1.45
CA ARG A 176 15.74 -16.55 2.60
C ARG A 176 16.78 -15.69 3.31
N LEU A 177 16.42 -14.46 3.61
CA LEU A 177 17.30 -13.51 4.26
C LEU A 177 16.92 -13.40 5.73
N ILE A 178 17.95 -13.46 6.58
CA ILE A 178 17.87 -13.05 7.98
C ILE A 178 18.53 -11.68 8.05
N LEU A 179 17.70 -10.63 8.18
CA LEU A 179 18.20 -9.26 8.19
C LEU A 179 18.44 -8.80 9.63
N PRO A 180 19.64 -8.31 9.96
CA PRO A 180 19.92 -7.78 11.29
C PRO A 180 19.19 -6.47 11.46
N ARG A 181 18.40 -6.33 12.51
CA ARG A 181 17.64 -5.13 12.79
C ARG A 181 18.53 -3.87 12.88
N ARG A 182 18.05 -2.74 12.38
CA ARG A 182 18.74 -1.44 12.49
C ARG A 182 18.23 -0.73 13.74
N ILE A 183 19.14 -0.39 14.65
CA ILE A 183 18.81 0.19 15.96
C ILE A 183 19.69 1.40 16.27
N GLY A 184 19.24 2.20 17.24
CA GLY A 184 20.02 3.26 17.83
C GLY A 184 19.94 4.61 17.09
N PRO A 185 20.48 5.68 17.71
CA PRO A 185 20.27 7.05 17.24
C PRO A 185 20.86 7.36 15.86
N GLU A 186 21.97 6.72 15.49
CA GLU A 186 22.57 6.93 14.16
C GLU A 186 21.68 6.35 13.05
N ALA A 187 21.20 5.12 13.23
CA ALA A 187 20.27 4.49 12.29
C ALA A 187 18.95 5.26 12.24
N ALA A 188 18.44 5.69 13.40
CA ALA A 188 17.25 6.53 13.47
C ALA A 188 17.40 7.79 12.61
N ARG A 189 18.50 8.54 12.77
CA ARG A 189 18.74 9.74 11.96
C ARG A 189 18.90 9.42 10.47
N ARG A 190 19.65 8.38 10.11
CA ARG A 190 20.00 8.09 8.71
C ARG A 190 18.85 7.51 7.90
N ILE A 191 18.09 6.58 8.47
CA ILE A 191 17.12 5.76 7.74
C ILE A 191 15.79 5.58 8.46
N GLY A 192 15.65 6.00 9.72
CA GLY A 192 14.40 5.90 10.45
C GLY A 192 13.34 6.89 9.93
N ASN A 193 12.07 6.47 9.95
CA ASN A 193 10.93 7.27 9.47
C ASN A 193 9.95 7.69 10.54
N ILE A 194 10.23 7.36 11.80
CA ILE A 194 9.44 7.83 12.94
C ILE A 194 10.33 8.51 13.97
N VAL A 195 9.72 9.34 14.80
CA VAL A 195 10.36 10.08 15.90
C VAL A 195 9.41 10.08 17.11
N PRO A 196 9.94 10.08 18.35
CA PRO A 196 9.10 10.26 19.53
C PRO A 196 8.32 11.57 19.44
N ALA A 197 7.05 11.55 19.81
CA ALA A 197 6.26 12.76 19.95
C ALA A 197 6.83 13.62 21.08
N PRO A 198 6.87 14.97 20.92
CA PRO A 198 7.26 15.87 21.99
C PRO A 198 6.45 15.66 23.28
N ASP A 199 7.04 15.93 24.44
CA ASP A 199 6.35 15.80 25.73
C ASP A 199 5.11 16.73 25.80
N ASP A 200 5.23 17.93 25.25
CA ASP A 200 4.19 18.97 25.15
C ASP A 200 3.32 18.86 23.90
N TRP A 201 3.35 17.71 23.21
CA TRP A 201 2.59 17.49 22.00
C TRP A 201 1.09 17.72 22.20
N GLN A 202 0.54 18.73 21.53
CA GLN A 202 -0.82 19.25 21.75
C GLN A 202 -1.96 18.24 21.55
N TYR A 203 -1.73 17.19 20.74
CA TYR A 203 -2.74 16.16 20.49
C TYR A 203 -2.62 14.96 21.43
N ARG A 204 -1.68 14.94 22.38
CA ARG A 204 -1.46 13.80 23.27
C ARG A 204 -2.74 13.34 23.99
N ALA A 205 -3.51 14.29 24.53
CA ALA A 205 -4.78 14.01 25.22
C ALA A 205 -5.86 13.35 24.34
N ILE A 206 -5.73 13.48 23.01
CA ILE A 206 -6.64 12.86 22.04
C ILE A 206 -6.34 11.36 21.91
N PHE A 207 -5.07 10.97 21.92
CA PHE A 207 -4.62 9.59 21.68
C PHE A 207 -4.41 8.77 22.96
N GLU A 208 -4.16 9.43 24.09
CA GLU A 208 -3.98 8.78 25.40
C GLU A 208 -5.10 7.82 25.81
N PRO A 209 -6.40 8.16 25.68
CA PRO A 209 -7.47 7.25 26.05
C PRO A 209 -7.45 5.94 25.25
N VAL A 210 -7.16 6.02 23.95
CA VAL A 210 -7.08 4.84 23.06
C VAL A 210 -5.89 3.96 23.43
N ALA A 211 -4.73 4.57 23.70
CA ALA A 211 -3.55 3.86 24.18
C ALA A 211 -3.79 3.20 25.56
N ALA A 212 -4.42 3.90 26.48
CA ALA A 212 -4.75 3.38 27.81
C ALA A 212 -5.71 2.18 27.74
N GLU A 213 -6.72 2.26 26.87
CA GLU A 213 -7.64 1.16 26.62
C GLU A 213 -6.92 -0.06 26.04
N TYR A 214 -6.08 0.13 25.02
CA TYR A 214 -5.32 -0.96 24.43
C TYR A 214 -4.42 -1.65 25.47
N ARG A 215 -3.73 -0.87 26.31
CA ARG A 215 -2.93 -1.40 27.42
C ARG A 215 -3.80 -2.23 28.37
N ALA A 216 -4.96 -1.72 28.78
CA ALA A 216 -5.86 -2.43 29.68
C ALA A 216 -6.33 -3.76 29.09
N VAL A 217 -6.63 -3.80 27.79
CA VAL A 217 -7.00 -5.01 27.05
C VAL A 217 -5.86 -6.03 27.00
N LEU A 218 -4.62 -5.57 26.76
CA LEU A 218 -3.45 -6.43 26.80
C LEU A 218 -3.22 -7.01 28.19
N GLU A 219 -3.29 -6.19 29.23
CA GLU A 219 -3.07 -6.60 30.63
C GLU A 219 -4.17 -7.55 31.14
N SER A 220 -5.42 -7.34 30.74
CA SER A 220 -6.55 -8.19 31.14
C SER A 220 -6.63 -9.50 30.38
N GLY A 221 -6.03 -9.57 29.18
CA GLY A 221 -6.18 -10.72 28.30
C GLY A 221 -7.52 -10.76 27.56
N ASP A 222 -8.24 -9.64 27.45
CA ASP A 222 -9.58 -9.56 26.86
C ASP A 222 -9.52 -9.63 25.32
N VAL A 223 -9.50 -10.85 24.79
CA VAL A 223 -9.42 -11.14 23.35
C VAL A 223 -10.61 -10.56 22.58
N ASP A 224 -11.80 -10.57 23.17
CA ASP A 224 -13.02 -10.08 22.50
C ASP A 224 -12.96 -8.57 22.35
N ARG A 225 -12.59 -7.84 23.41
CA ARG A 225 -12.39 -6.39 23.32
C ARG A 225 -11.24 -6.05 22.37
N PHE A 226 -10.16 -6.82 22.38
CA PHE A 226 -9.07 -6.63 21.43
C PHE A 226 -9.55 -6.77 19.98
N ALA A 227 -10.37 -7.76 19.67
CA ALA A 227 -10.94 -7.93 18.32
C ALA A 227 -11.85 -6.76 17.95
N GLU A 228 -12.71 -6.30 18.86
CA GLU A 228 -13.60 -5.16 18.66
C GLU A 228 -12.82 -3.88 18.33
N MET A 229 -11.72 -3.61 19.05
CA MET A 229 -10.83 -2.47 18.79
C MET A 229 -10.24 -2.47 17.37
N HIS A 230 -10.18 -3.62 16.71
CA HIS A 230 -9.71 -3.77 15.32
C HIS A 230 -10.87 -3.85 14.30
N GLY A 231 -12.09 -3.45 14.70
CA GLY A 231 -13.24 -3.31 13.80
C GLY A 231 -14.03 -4.61 13.53
N LEU A 232 -13.98 -5.57 14.46
CA LEU A 232 -14.51 -6.93 14.26
C LEU A 232 -15.74 -7.24 15.10
N GLU A 233 -16.50 -6.20 15.43
CA GLU A 233 -17.70 -6.32 16.24
C GLU A 233 -18.65 -7.39 15.66
N GLY A 234 -18.97 -8.41 16.46
CA GLY A 234 -19.95 -9.44 16.11
C GLY A 234 -19.47 -10.55 15.16
N ALA A 235 -18.19 -10.59 14.77
CA ALA A 235 -17.65 -11.71 14.02
C ALA A 235 -17.41 -12.92 14.95
N ASP A 236 -18.09 -14.06 14.71
CA ASP A 236 -17.85 -15.30 15.49
C ASP A 236 -16.39 -15.73 15.30
N PRO A 237 -15.60 -15.94 16.37
CA PRO A 237 -14.23 -16.44 16.27
C PRO A 237 -14.07 -17.71 15.44
N LYS A 238 -15.14 -18.52 15.32
CA LYS A 238 -15.16 -19.71 14.45
C LYS A 238 -15.20 -19.36 12.97
N ASP A 239 -15.82 -18.24 12.61
CA ASP A 239 -15.91 -17.75 11.23
C ASP A 239 -14.62 -17.03 10.79
N TRP A 240 -13.77 -16.60 11.73
CA TRP A 240 -12.46 -16.03 11.42
C TRP A 240 -11.58 -17.02 10.63
N SER A 241 -11.71 -18.32 10.88
CA SER A 241 -10.91 -19.34 10.19
C SER A 241 -11.30 -19.58 8.72
N ARG A 242 -12.44 -19.02 8.29
CA ARG A 242 -13.05 -19.27 6.97
C ARG A 242 -12.97 -18.09 6.01
N ASN A 243 -12.63 -16.91 6.50
CA ASN A 243 -12.39 -15.74 5.65
C ASN A 243 -10.87 -15.52 5.56
N ASP A 244 -10.34 -15.48 4.35
CA ASP A 244 -8.93 -15.15 4.11
C ASP A 244 -8.59 -13.77 4.69
N ASP A 245 -9.56 -12.85 4.75
CA ASP A 245 -9.40 -11.52 5.37
C ASP A 245 -9.14 -11.57 6.88
N TYR A 246 -9.50 -12.67 7.56
CA TYR A 246 -9.31 -12.85 9.01
C TYR A 246 -8.11 -13.74 9.36
N ALA A 247 -7.40 -14.31 8.37
CA ALA A 247 -6.23 -15.15 8.61
C ALA A 247 -5.08 -14.36 9.27
N ASP A 248 -4.80 -13.14 8.78
CA ASP A 248 -3.80 -12.24 9.35
C ASP A 248 -4.14 -11.85 10.79
N LEU A 249 -5.43 -11.70 11.08
CA LEU A 249 -5.94 -11.40 12.41
C LEU A 249 -5.80 -12.59 13.37
N ILE A 250 -6.15 -13.80 12.95
CA ILE A 250 -5.94 -15.01 13.79
C ILE A 250 -4.46 -15.13 14.13
N TRP A 251 -3.60 -14.84 13.16
CA TRP A 251 -2.16 -14.83 13.37
C TRP A 251 -1.75 -13.73 14.37
N MET A 252 -2.31 -12.53 14.26
CA MET A 252 -2.14 -11.43 15.21
C MET A 252 -2.56 -11.81 16.63
N LEU A 253 -3.77 -12.32 16.80
CA LEU A 253 -4.28 -12.77 18.09
C LEU A 253 -3.41 -13.86 18.68
N SER A 254 -2.99 -14.82 17.86
CA SER A 254 -2.09 -15.90 18.29
C SER A 254 -0.72 -15.35 18.69
N ALA A 255 -0.19 -14.36 17.98
CA ALA A 255 1.09 -13.73 18.30
C ALA A 255 1.01 -12.88 19.57
N VAL A 256 -0.09 -12.13 19.75
CA VAL A 256 -0.27 -11.22 20.88
C VAL A 256 -0.65 -11.97 22.15
N PHE A 257 -1.58 -12.92 22.05
CA PHE A 257 -2.13 -13.63 23.20
C PHE A 257 -1.45 -14.98 23.47
N ALA A 258 -0.41 -15.36 22.73
CA ALA A 258 0.40 -16.54 23.02
C ALA A 258 0.81 -16.59 24.51
N ASP A 259 0.64 -17.76 25.14
CA ASP A 259 0.97 -17.95 26.56
C ASP A 259 2.48 -17.90 26.87
N SER A 260 3.32 -17.74 25.84
CA SER A 260 4.78 -17.70 25.95
C SER A 260 5.40 -16.57 25.12
N GLY A 261 6.55 -16.07 25.59
CA GLY A 261 7.33 -15.01 24.96
C GLY A 261 7.27 -13.66 25.70
N GLY A 262 8.09 -12.69 25.26
CA GLY A 262 8.20 -11.35 25.82
C GLY A 262 6.88 -10.58 25.95
N LEU A 263 5.94 -10.74 25.02
CA LEU A 263 4.63 -10.07 25.11
C LEU A 263 3.75 -10.69 26.21
N ALA A 264 3.83 -12.00 26.41
CA ALA A 264 3.14 -12.68 27.51
C ALA A 264 3.66 -12.20 28.88
N ASP A 265 4.97 -11.99 29.00
CA ASP A 265 5.59 -11.45 30.21
C ASP A 265 5.22 -9.98 30.46
N LEU A 266 5.07 -9.21 29.39
CA LEU A 266 4.63 -7.82 29.44
C LEU A 266 3.19 -7.66 29.91
N ARG A 267 2.27 -8.49 29.39
CA ARG A 267 0.85 -8.49 29.76
C ARG A 267 0.63 -8.72 31.26
N ARG A 268 1.57 -9.35 31.98
CA ARG A 268 1.49 -9.58 33.44
C ARG A 268 1.86 -8.34 34.27
N GLY A 269 1.51 -7.14 33.80
CA GLY A 269 1.67 -5.87 34.54
C GLY A 269 3.05 -5.23 34.44
N ARG A 270 3.80 -5.51 33.35
CA ARG A 270 5.12 -4.89 33.09
C ARG A 270 5.10 -3.87 31.96
N LEU A 271 3.95 -3.54 31.39
CA LEU A 271 3.85 -2.46 30.41
C LEU A 271 4.02 -1.11 31.12
N GLY A 272 5.00 -0.32 30.68
CA GLY A 272 5.16 1.06 31.10
C GLY A 272 4.13 1.99 30.45
N GLU A 273 4.31 3.28 30.67
CA GLU A 273 3.51 4.32 30.01
C GLU A 273 3.76 4.33 28.48
N PRO A 274 2.74 4.70 27.68
CA PRO A 274 2.90 4.76 26.23
C PRO A 274 3.92 5.81 25.83
N VAL A 275 4.84 5.43 24.96
CA VAL A 275 5.64 6.37 24.17
C VAL A 275 4.97 6.50 22.82
N PHE A 276 4.58 7.73 22.49
CA PHE A 276 3.99 8.05 21.20
C PHE A 276 5.10 8.33 20.18
N PHE A 277 4.92 7.84 18.96
CA PHE A 277 5.78 8.11 17.82
C PHE A 277 4.96 8.68 16.68
N LEU A 278 5.56 9.65 15.99
CA LEU A 278 5.02 10.33 14.81
C LEU A 278 5.88 9.97 13.61
N GLU A 279 5.28 9.97 12.41
CA GLU A 279 6.10 9.98 11.19
C GLU A 279 6.94 11.26 11.18
N ARG A 280 8.22 11.15 10.80
CA ARG A 280 9.18 12.27 10.86
C ARG A 280 8.69 13.50 10.08
N ASP A 281 7.99 13.29 8.97
CA ASP A 281 7.52 14.38 8.13
C ASP A 281 6.22 15.04 8.65
N GLY A 282 5.59 14.46 9.67
CA GLY A 282 4.44 15.03 10.38
C GLY A 282 4.82 15.86 11.61
N GLU A 283 6.11 15.99 11.93
CA GLU A 283 6.58 16.79 13.06
C GLU A 283 6.28 18.28 12.81
N GLY A 284 5.44 18.88 13.66
CA GLY A 284 5.05 20.29 13.56
C GLY A 284 3.83 20.59 12.68
N ALA A 285 3.07 19.58 12.25
CA ALA A 285 1.81 19.79 11.56
C ALA A 285 0.78 20.56 12.43
N GLU A 286 0.06 21.49 11.80
CA GLU A 286 -1.02 22.27 12.44
C GLU A 286 -2.31 21.47 12.66
N GLU A 287 -2.40 20.30 12.01
CA GLU A 287 -3.52 19.36 12.12
C GLU A 287 -3.08 18.10 12.88
N PRO A 288 -4.02 17.41 13.56
CA PRO A 288 -3.72 16.13 14.18
C PRO A 288 -3.22 15.14 13.12
N PRO A 289 -2.11 14.44 13.38
CA PRO A 289 -1.57 13.49 12.41
C PRO A 289 -2.59 12.36 12.19
N SER A 290 -2.77 11.99 10.93
CA SER A 290 -3.65 10.88 10.55
C SER A 290 -3.19 9.54 11.11
N MET A 291 -1.92 9.41 11.48
CA MET A 291 -1.37 8.16 12.01
C MET A 291 -0.47 8.46 13.19
N VAL A 292 -0.73 7.78 14.31
CA VAL A 292 0.06 7.86 15.53
C VAL A 292 0.39 6.46 15.98
N ILE A 293 1.63 6.24 16.37
CA ILE A 293 2.06 4.96 16.91
C ILE A 293 2.18 5.10 18.42
N ALA A 294 1.53 4.23 19.19
CA ALA A 294 1.75 4.15 20.63
C ALA A 294 2.45 2.82 20.93
N CYS A 295 3.65 2.88 21.52
CA CYS A 295 4.40 1.72 21.95
C CYS A 295 4.54 1.68 23.47
N PHE A 296 4.42 0.48 24.02
CA PHE A 296 4.51 0.19 25.44
C PHE A 296 5.74 -0.68 25.69
N PHE A 297 6.64 -0.17 26.51
CA PHE A 297 7.92 -0.82 26.82
C PHE A 297 7.96 -1.26 28.29
N PRO A 298 8.71 -2.32 28.63
CA PRO A 298 9.10 -2.59 30.00
C PRO A 298 9.82 -1.38 30.61
N PRO A 299 9.66 -1.10 31.91
CA PRO A 299 10.38 -0.01 32.59
C PRO A 299 11.90 -0.07 32.47
N ASP A 300 12.45 -1.27 32.29
CA ASP A 300 13.88 -1.58 32.15
C ASP A 300 14.36 -1.62 30.69
N PHE A 301 13.49 -1.30 29.72
CA PHE A 301 13.81 -1.35 28.30
C PHE A 301 14.41 -0.02 27.81
N GLU A 302 15.53 -0.11 27.07
CA GLU A 302 16.21 1.03 26.45
C GLU A 302 15.47 1.48 25.17
N ASN A 303 14.38 2.23 25.35
CA ASN A 303 13.53 2.75 24.28
C ASN A 303 14.19 3.88 23.44
N ASP A 304 15.33 4.41 23.85
CA ASP A 304 16.11 5.39 23.07
C ASP A 304 16.75 4.78 21.82
N LYS A 305 16.79 3.45 21.74
CA LYS A 305 17.31 2.70 20.60
C LYS A 305 16.24 2.28 19.59
N TRP A 306 14.96 2.37 19.95
CA TRP A 306 13.87 1.70 19.24
C TRP A 306 12.46 2.21 19.60
N PRO A 307 11.47 2.18 18.69
CA PRO A 307 11.56 1.89 17.26
C PRO A 307 12.17 3.07 16.49
N ILE A 308 12.81 2.77 15.37
CA ILE A 308 13.32 3.82 14.48
C ILE A 308 12.47 3.93 13.20
N SER A 309 11.66 2.92 12.91
CA SER A 309 10.81 2.87 11.72
C SER A 309 9.44 2.24 11.96
N THR A 310 8.47 2.49 11.08
CA THR A 310 7.22 1.71 11.05
C THR A 310 7.44 0.22 10.70
N ALA A 311 8.60 -0.15 10.15
CA ALA A 311 8.98 -1.57 10.03
C ALA A 311 9.27 -2.24 11.38
N ASP A 312 9.53 -1.43 12.41
CA ASP A 312 9.95 -1.88 13.73
C ASP A 312 8.76 -2.10 14.68
N ILE A 313 7.60 -1.54 14.40
CA ILE A 313 6.50 -1.49 15.37
C ILE A 313 5.71 -2.79 15.50
N GLY A 314 6.05 -3.84 14.75
CA GLY A 314 5.37 -5.13 14.85
C GLY A 314 5.34 -5.69 16.28
N SER A 315 4.16 -6.07 16.78
CA SER A 315 3.99 -6.81 18.02
C SER A 315 4.13 -8.31 17.74
N LEU A 316 5.12 -8.97 18.34
CA LEU A 316 5.31 -10.42 18.25
C LEU A 316 5.43 -11.00 19.64
N SER A 317 5.06 -12.28 19.80
CA SER A 317 5.08 -12.98 21.08
C SER A 317 6.42 -12.85 21.81
N TRP A 318 7.54 -12.85 21.09
CA TRP A 318 8.89 -12.75 21.66
C TRP A 318 9.45 -11.34 21.80
N ARG A 319 8.78 -10.31 21.26
CA ARG A 319 9.28 -8.93 21.32
C ARG A 319 9.06 -8.35 22.73
N PRO A 320 10.01 -7.54 23.24
CA PRO A 320 9.92 -6.93 24.56
C PRO A 320 9.14 -5.60 24.53
N TYR A 321 8.12 -5.46 23.68
CA TYR A 321 7.20 -4.32 23.66
C TYR A 321 5.94 -4.68 22.89
N ALA A 322 4.89 -3.89 23.10
CA ALA A 322 3.67 -3.90 22.29
C ALA A 322 3.54 -2.54 21.59
N CYS A 323 3.11 -2.51 20.33
CA CYS A 323 2.74 -1.25 19.68
C CYS A 323 1.39 -1.36 18.99
N ILE A 324 0.73 -0.21 18.87
CA ILE A 324 -0.45 0.01 18.05
C ILE A 324 -0.22 1.19 17.12
N VAL A 325 -0.84 1.10 15.95
CA VAL A 325 -1.07 2.23 15.07
C VAL A 325 -2.51 2.69 15.30
N ILE A 326 -2.67 3.97 15.61
CA ILE A 326 -3.95 4.65 15.76
C ILE A 326 -4.12 5.54 14.54
N ASP A 327 -5.03 5.17 13.64
CA ASP A 327 -5.45 5.99 12.51
C ASP A 327 -6.55 6.94 12.97
N TYR A 328 -6.31 8.24 12.80
CA TYR A 328 -7.26 9.30 13.11
C TYR A 328 -7.85 9.86 11.82
N PHE A 329 -9.15 9.71 11.65
CA PHE A 329 -9.86 10.34 10.54
C PHE A 329 -11.16 10.98 11.00
N VAL A 330 -11.36 12.21 10.54
CA VAL A 330 -12.64 12.91 10.62
C VAL A 330 -13.41 12.57 9.35
N ARG A 331 -14.61 12.02 9.47
CA ARG A 331 -15.43 11.71 8.28
C ARG A 331 -15.66 12.97 7.46
N ALA A 332 -15.24 12.94 6.20
CA ALA A 332 -15.37 14.08 5.29
C ALA A 332 -16.84 14.52 5.18
N GLY A 333 -17.10 15.80 5.43
CA GLY A 333 -18.43 16.42 5.32
C GLY A 333 -19.17 16.62 6.64
N ASP A 334 -18.65 16.13 7.77
CA ASP A 334 -19.25 16.32 9.08
C ASP A 334 -18.22 16.84 10.08
N ARG A 335 -18.13 18.18 10.20
CA ARG A 335 -17.23 18.85 11.15
C ARG A 335 -17.62 18.61 12.61
N ASP A 336 -18.84 18.13 12.84
CA ASP A 336 -19.38 17.84 14.16
C ASP A 336 -19.38 16.32 14.47
N ALA A 337 -18.95 15.48 13.52
CA ALA A 337 -18.80 14.06 13.75
C ALA A 337 -17.73 13.81 14.82
N ALA A 338 -18.05 12.93 15.76
CA ALA A 338 -17.05 12.41 16.68
C ALA A 338 -15.90 11.78 15.86
N PRO A 339 -14.64 12.04 16.24
CA PRO A 339 -13.51 11.42 15.57
C PRO A 339 -13.64 9.89 15.62
N SER A 340 -13.38 9.27 14.48
CA SER A 340 -13.33 7.81 14.35
C SER A 340 -11.89 7.35 14.31
N TRP A 341 -11.68 6.15 14.84
CA TRP A 341 -10.37 5.53 14.95
C TRP A 341 -10.41 4.20 14.19
N SER A 342 -9.31 3.88 13.51
CA SER A 342 -8.99 2.49 13.23
C SER A 342 -7.70 2.14 13.96
N ILE A 343 -7.63 0.94 14.50
CA ILE A 343 -6.46 0.47 15.23
C ILE A 343 -5.89 -0.71 14.48
N ILE A 344 -4.59 -0.67 14.26
CA ILE A 344 -3.84 -1.76 13.65
C ILE A 344 -2.76 -2.15 14.64
N THR A 345 -2.79 -3.38 15.12
CA THR A 345 -1.63 -3.97 15.79
C THR A 345 -0.77 -4.59 14.68
N PRO A 346 0.29 -3.91 14.23
CA PRO A 346 1.16 -4.49 13.22
C PRO A 346 1.74 -5.77 13.80
N VAL A 347 1.78 -6.83 13.00
CA VAL A 347 2.45 -8.07 13.37
C VAL A 347 3.59 -8.21 12.40
N ASP A 348 4.82 -8.39 12.89
CA ASP A 348 5.98 -8.48 12.01
C ASP A 348 5.95 -9.81 11.24
N LEU A 349 5.37 -9.76 10.04
CA LEU A 349 5.29 -10.86 9.09
C LEU A 349 6.66 -11.22 8.48
N PHE A 350 7.72 -10.45 8.78
CA PHE A 350 8.92 -10.42 7.93
C PHE A 350 10.22 -10.88 8.63
N GLY A 351 10.21 -11.08 9.95
CA GLY A 351 11.19 -11.93 10.63
C GLY A 351 12.59 -11.33 10.77
N PHE A 352 12.68 -10.06 11.18
CA PHE A 352 13.96 -9.48 11.62
C PHE A 352 14.53 -10.26 12.81
N VAL A 353 15.86 -10.41 12.86
CA VAL A 353 16.55 -10.95 14.04
C VAL A 353 17.16 -9.80 14.83
N GLU A 354 17.10 -9.90 16.16
CA GLU A 354 17.73 -8.94 17.06
C GLU A 354 19.26 -8.99 16.91
N PRO A 355 19.94 -7.83 16.99
CA PRO A 355 21.37 -7.73 16.69
C PRO A 355 22.27 -8.49 17.67
#